data_AF-A0A4P7XKY0-F1
#
_entry.id   AF-A0A4P7XKY0-F1
#
_cell.length_a   1.000
_cell.length_b   1.000
_cell.length_c   1.000
_cell.angle_alpha   90.00
_cell.angle_beta   90.00
_cell.angle_gamma   90.00
#
_symmetry.space_group_name_H-M   'P 1'
#
loop_
_entity.id
_entity.type
_entity.pdbx_description
1 polymer ?
#
loop_
_entity_poly.entity_id
_entity_poly.type
_entity_poly.pdbx_seq_one_letter_code
_entity_poly.pdbx_strand_id
1 'polypeptide(L)'
;MRTGSQREELPEYQMFPKGMWHMIGAAVCMAPALGLLLVFLALVSSQWLSDGTVLVGSLVLFFLSVFVLVTPTFLLSRGRSKWHGFLLRFNLLLIGALATASLVSPLRENTNLFLTTFAGLGFATVARFFYKSNAYTGCVEYYRAIWAHQRRSSPSSTSPKP
;
A
#
# COMPACT_ATOMS: atom_id res chain seq x y z
N MET A 1 25.07 10.37 45.40
CA MET A 1 24.82 9.05 44.80
C MET A 1 24.12 9.25 43.46
N ARG A 2 24.76 8.79 42.38
CA ARG A 2 24.23 8.82 41.00
C ARG A 2 23.17 7.73 40.86
N THR A 3 22.03 8.06 40.25
CA THR A 3 21.25 7.07 39.49
C THR A 3 20.88 7.68 38.16
N GLY A 4 21.32 7.00 37.11
CA GLY A 4 21.52 7.51 35.76
C GLY A 4 20.30 8.16 35.14
N SER A 5 20.55 9.32 34.52
CA SER A 5 19.89 9.70 33.28
C SER A 5 19.93 8.47 32.38
N GLN A 6 18.80 7.77 32.25
CA GLN A 6 18.58 6.87 31.13
C GLN A 6 18.61 7.76 29.90
N ARG A 7 19.81 7.93 29.32
CA ARG A 7 19.92 8.26 27.91
C ARG A 7 19.26 7.07 27.22
N GLU A 8 17.97 7.18 26.90
CA GLU A 8 17.35 6.31 25.90
C GLU A 8 18.31 6.36 24.70
N GLU A 9 19.00 5.25 24.45
CA GLU A 9 19.91 5.14 23.32
C GLU A 9 19.10 5.47 22.07
N LEU A 10 19.50 6.55 21.39
CA LEU A 10 18.89 6.96 20.15
C LEU A 10 18.91 5.74 19.21
N PRO A 11 17.76 5.28 18.70
CA PRO A 11 17.74 4.14 17.80
C PRO A 11 18.64 4.46 16.61
N GLU A 12 19.58 3.56 16.29
CA GLU A 12 20.50 3.76 15.18
C GLU A 12 19.68 3.85 13.88
N TYR A 13 19.63 5.06 13.31
CA TYR A 13 18.83 5.36 12.12
C TYR A 13 19.56 4.85 10.87
N GLN A 14 19.11 3.69 10.38
CA GLN A 14 19.51 3.14 9.10
C GLN A 14 18.71 3.82 7.99
N MET A 15 19.41 4.39 7.02
CA MET A 15 18.80 5.04 5.86
C MET A 15 18.05 4.03 4.97
N PHE A 16 18.50 2.76 4.94
CA PHE A 16 17.90 1.66 4.19
C PHE A 16 17.76 0.41 5.09
N PRO A 17 16.68 0.31 5.91
CA PRO A 17 16.51 -0.84 6.78
C PRO A 17 16.29 -2.13 5.98
N LYS A 18 16.70 -3.26 6.58
CA LYS A 18 16.48 -4.59 6.00
C LYS A 18 14.99 -4.79 5.72
N GLY A 19 14.67 -5.12 4.47
CA GLY A 19 13.29 -5.33 4.01
C GLY A 19 12.61 -4.12 3.36
N MET A 20 13.28 -2.96 3.28
CA MET A 20 12.75 -1.81 2.51
C MET A 20 12.49 -2.16 1.05
N TRP A 21 13.34 -2.99 0.43
CA TRP A 21 13.14 -3.51 -0.93
C TRP A 21 11.85 -4.33 -1.09
N HIS A 22 11.42 -5.05 -0.06
CA HIS A 22 10.15 -5.79 -0.12
C HIS A 22 8.96 -4.83 -0.06
N MET A 23 9.07 -3.74 0.70
CA MET A 23 8.03 -2.71 0.73
C MET A 23 7.94 -1.95 -0.59
N ILE A 24 9.07 -1.57 -1.18
CA ILE A 24 9.13 -0.95 -2.51
C ILE A 24 8.60 -1.92 -3.56
N GLY A 25 9.06 -3.18 -3.55
CA GLY A 25 8.59 -4.23 -4.46
C GLY A 25 7.06 -4.44 -4.37
N ALA A 26 6.51 -4.50 -3.16
CA ALA A 26 5.06 -4.60 -2.97
C ALA A 26 4.31 -3.42 -3.60
N ALA A 27 4.81 -2.18 -3.43
CA ALA A 27 4.20 -0.98 -4.00
C ALA A 27 4.31 -0.96 -5.54
N VAL A 28 5.49 -1.28 -6.08
CA VAL A 28 5.77 -1.35 -7.52
C VAL A 28 4.93 -2.44 -8.19
N CYS A 29 4.63 -3.55 -7.51
CA CYS A 29 3.72 -4.57 -8.02
C CYS A 29 2.24 -4.19 -7.89
N MET A 30 1.85 -3.46 -6.84
CA MET A 30 0.46 -3.01 -6.65
C MET A 30 0.03 -1.99 -7.71
N ALA A 31 0.92 -1.09 -8.13
CA ALA A 31 0.61 -0.06 -9.12
C ALA A 31 0.10 -0.60 -10.48
N PRO A 32 0.82 -1.50 -11.19
CA PRO A 32 0.33 -2.08 -12.42
C PRO A 32 -0.89 -2.96 -12.18
N ALA A 33 -0.98 -3.71 -11.07
CA ALA A 33 -2.16 -4.51 -10.75
C ALA A 33 -3.44 -3.65 -10.66
N LEU A 34 -3.35 -2.49 -9.99
CA LEU A 34 -4.42 -1.48 -9.93
C LEU A 34 -4.74 -0.89 -11.30
N GLY A 35 -3.71 -0.50 -12.06
CA GLY A 35 -3.88 0.03 -13.41
C GLY A 35 -4.61 -0.94 -14.34
N LEU A 36 -4.29 -2.23 -14.29
CA LEU A 36 -4.93 -3.25 -15.11
C LEU A 36 -6.37 -3.52 -14.66
N LEU A 37 -6.65 -3.50 -13.36
CA LEU A 37 -8.02 -3.56 -12.84
C LEU A 37 -8.84 -2.35 -13.30
N LEU A 38 -8.24 -1.17 -13.26
CA LEU A 38 -8.82 0.10 -13.75
C LEU A 38 -9.21 0.01 -15.22
N VAL A 39 -8.29 -0.47 -16.07
CA VAL A 39 -8.54 -0.70 -17.50
C VAL A 39 -9.69 -1.69 -17.69
N PHE A 40 -9.70 -2.80 -16.95
CA PHE A 40 -10.80 -3.77 -17.00
C PHE A 40 -12.13 -3.12 -16.64
N LEU A 41 -12.20 -2.38 -15.52
CA LEU A 41 -13.42 -1.72 -15.07
C LEU A 41 -13.89 -0.66 -16.08
N ALA A 42 -12.99 0.13 -16.66
CA ALA A 42 -13.32 1.11 -17.68
C ALA A 42 -13.93 0.44 -18.93
N LEU A 43 -13.31 -0.65 -19.41
CA LEU A 43 -13.79 -1.40 -20.58
C LEU A 43 -15.13 -2.10 -20.35
N VAL A 44 -15.35 -2.61 -19.14
CA VAL A 44 -16.63 -3.26 -18.80
C VAL A 44 -17.71 -2.20 -18.58
N SER A 45 -17.41 -1.11 -17.89
CA SER A 45 -18.40 -0.08 -17.55
C SER A 45 -18.82 0.78 -18.73
N SER A 46 -17.95 1.02 -19.71
CA SER A 46 -18.30 1.79 -20.93
C SER A 46 -19.42 1.18 -21.76
N GLN A 47 -19.77 -0.09 -21.53
CA GLN A 47 -20.88 -0.75 -22.20
C GLN A 47 -22.23 -0.53 -21.53
N TRP A 48 -22.23 -0.08 -20.27
CA TRP A 48 -23.45 0.06 -19.46
C TRP A 48 -23.67 1.49 -18.97
N LEU A 49 -22.61 2.30 -18.93
CA LEU A 49 -22.60 3.64 -18.36
C LEU A 49 -22.25 4.68 -19.41
N SER A 50 -22.73 5.91 -19.19
CA SER A 50 -22.33 7.05 -19.99
C SER A 50 -20.85 7.37 -19.83
N ASP A 51 -20.22 7.92 -20.88
CA ASP A 51 -18.80 8.27 -20.89
C ASP A 51 -18.38 9.16 -19.70
N GLY A 52 -19.26 10.09 -19.30
CA GLY A 52 -19.03 10.95 -18.13
C GLY A 52 -18.93 10.17 -16.81
N THR A 53 -19.74 9.11 -16.65
CA THR A 53 -19.71 8.25 -15.46
C THR A 53 -18.44 7.40 -15.44
N VAL A 54 -18.04 6.87 -16.60
CA VAL A 54 -16.80 6.09 -16.76
C VAL A 54 -15.58 6.95 -16.46
N LEU A 55 -15.56 8.20 -16.94
CA LEU A 55 -14.49 9.16 -16.69
C LEU A 55 -14.34 9.47 -15.19
N VAL A 56 -15.45 9.81 -14.52
CA VAL A 56 -15.44 10.11 -13.08
C VAL A 56 -15.02 8.88 -12.27
N GLY A 57 -15.55 7.69 -12.60
CA GLY A 57 -15.16 6.45 -11.94
C GLY A 57 -13.67 6.13 -12.11
N SER A 58 -13.14 6.33 -13.32
CA SER A 58 -11.71 6.13 -13.63
C SER A 58 -10.83 7.12 -12.87
N LEU A 59 -11.25 8.39 -12.74
CA LEU A 59 -10.53 9.39 -11.94
C LEU A 59 -10.49 9.03 -10.46
N VAL A 60 -11.63 8.61 -9.87
CA VAL A 60 -11.70 8.21 -8.45
C VAL A 60 -10.76 7.03 -8.19
N LEU A 61 -10.80 6.01 -9.05
CA LEU A 61 -9.95 4.83 -8.94
C LEU A 61 -8.47 5.15 -9.19
N PHE A 62 -8.16 6.12 -10.06
CA PHE A 62 -6.81 6.64 -10.25
C PHE A 62 -6.29 7.32 -8.97
N PHE A 63 -7.08 8.19 -8.34
CA PHE A 63 -6.71 8.81 -7.06
C PHE A 63 -6.49 7.77 -5.96
N LEU A 64 -7.35 6.74 -5.89
CA LEU A 64 -7.15 5.59 -5.01
C LEU A 64 -5.82 4.87 -5.28
N SER A 65 -5.44 4.71 -6.54
CA SER A 65 -4.17 4.08 -6.94
C SER A 65 -2.96 4.92 -6.53
N VAL A 66 -3.02 6.24 -6.74
CA VAL A 66 -1.98 7.18 -6.28
C VAL A 66 -1.88 7.18 -4.76
N PHE A 67 -3.02 7.17 -4.06
CA PHE A 67 -3.05 7.09 -2.60
C PHE A 67 -2.37 5.82 -2.09
N VAL A 68 -2.64 4.68 -2.71
CA VAL A 68 -1.98 3.38 -2.40
C VAL A 68 -0.48 3.45 -2.63
N LEU A 69 -0.03 4.05 -3.73
CA LEU A 69 1.39 4.26 -4.05
C LEU A 69 2.11 5.18 -3.06
N VAL A 70 1.40 6.17 -2.50
CA VAL A 70 1.93 7.08 -1.47
C VAL A 70 1.83 6.47 -0.07
N THR A 71 1.03 5.41 0.12
CA THR A 71 0.81 4.77 1.42
C THR A 71 2.09 4.16 2.04
N PRO A 72 3.05 3.56 1.30
CA PRO A 72 4.37 3.23 1.81
C PRO A 72 5.06 4.44 2.44
N THR A 73 5.06 5.57 1.74
CA THR A 73 5.60 6.86 2.23
C THR A 73 4.81 7.39 3.44
N PHE A 74 3.52 7.10 3.51
CA PHE A 74 2.66 7.46 4.64
C PHE A 74 2.89 6.58 5.88
N LEU A 75 3.14 5.29 5.67
CA LEU A 75 3.57 4.34 6.71
C LEU A 75 4.96 4.72 7.24
N LEU A 76 5.86 5.06 6.34
CA LEU A 76 7.19 5.60 6.61
C LEU A 76 7.14 6.91 7.40
N SER A 77 6.12 7.74 7.21
CA SER A 77 6.04 9.09 7.81
C SER A 77 5.11 9.22 9.03
N ARG A 78 4.27 8.21 9.37
CA ARG A 78 3.42 8.30 10.57
C ARG A 78 3.34 7.03 11.42
N GLY A 79 3.93 5.91 10.99
CA GLY A 79 4.15 4.71 11.81
C GLY A 79 2.90 4.12 12.50
N ARG A 80 1.70 4.30 11.93
CA ARG A 80 0.44 3.80 12.53
C ARG A 80 0.13 2.38 12.03
N SER A 81 -0.07 1.44 12.96
CA SER A 81 -0.37 0.02 12.67
C SER A 81 -1.59 -0.18 11.75
N LYS A 82 -2.61 0.69 11.87
CA LYS A 82 -3.85 0.63 11.09
C LYS A 82 -3.62 0.68 9.58
N TRP A 83 -2.65 1.47 9.11
CA TRP A 83 -2.36 1.62 7.67
C TRP A 83 -1.77 0.36 7.06
N HIS A 84 -0.96 -0.37 7.83
CA HIS A 84 -0.38 -1.64 7.36
C HIS A 84 -1.47 -2.71 7.22
N GLY A 85 -2.36 -2.81 8.22
CA GLY A 85 -3.52 -3.71 8.15
C GLY A 85 -4.46 -3.36 7.00
N PHE A 86 -4.66 -2.06 6.73
CA PHE A 86 -5.42 -1.60 5.57
C PHE A 86 -4.79 -2.06 4.25
N LEU A 87 -3.49 -1.86 4.04
CA LEU A 87 -2.80 -2.31 2.82
C LEU A 87 -2.91 -3.82 2.59
N LEU A 88 -2.76 -4.62 3.65
CA LEU A 88 -2.90 -6.07 3.56
C LEU A 88 -4.30 -6.50 3.11
N ARG A 89 -5.34 -5.83 3.61
CA ARG A 89 -6.73 -6.08 3.24
C ARG A 89 -7.02 -5.58 1.84
N PHE A 90 -6.52 -4.40 1.50
CA PHE A 90 -6.69 -3.80 0.18
C PHE A 90 -6.04 -4.64 -0.93
N ASN A 91 -4.81 -5.13 -0.73
CA ASN A 91 -4.19 -6.06 -1.67
C ASN A 91 -5.00 -7.37 -1.83
N LEU A 92 -5.62 -7.86 -0.75
CA LEU A 92 -6.48 -9.04 -0.81
C LEU A 92 -7.78 -8.76 -1.60
N LEU A 93 -8.38 -7.58 -1.43
CA LEU A 93 -9.51 -7.13 -2.24
C LEU A 93 -9.11 -7.00 -3.72
N LEU A 94 -7.92 -6.46 -4.00
CA LEU A 94 -7.39 -6.34 -5.36
C LEU A 94 -7.21 -7.71 -6.02
N ILE A 95 -6.64 -8.68 -5.31
CA ILE A 95 -6.56 -10.08 -5.78
C ILE A 95 -7.94 -10.64 -6.05
N GLY A 96 -8.90 -10.46 -5.12
CA GLY A 96 -10.27 -10.92 -5.30
C GLY A 96 -10.92 -10.31 -6.55
N ALA A 97 -10.81 -9.00 -6.72
CA ALA A 97 -11.35 -8.27 -7.87
C ALA A 97 -10.72 -8.74 -9.20
N LEU A 98 -9.39 -8.88 -9.25
CA LEU A 98 -8.69 -9.37 -10.44
C LEU A 98 -9.02 -10.84 -10.74
N ALA A 99 -9.15 -11.69 -9.73
CA ALA A 99 -9.58 -13.07 -9.91
C ALA A 99 -11.01 -13.13 -10.48
N THR A 100 -11.95 -12.34 -9.94
CA THR A 100 -13.30 -12.24 -10.52
C THR A 100 -13.28 -11.69 -11.95
N ALA A 101 -12.44 -10.69 -12.23
CA ALA A 101 -12.28 -10.13 -13.56
C ALA A 101 -11.75 -11.18 -14.54
N SER A 102 -10.73 -11.95 -14.16
CA SER A 102 -10.19 -13.04 -14.98
C SER A 102 -11.18 -14.18 -15.23
N LEU A 103 -12.10 -14.46 -14.29
CA LEU A 103 -13.19 -15.43 -14.50
C LEU A 103 -14.29 -14.92 -15.42
N VAL A 104 -14.58 -13.61 -15.42
CA VAL A 104 -15.61 -12.99 -16.27
C VAL A 104 -15.09 -12.69 -17.68
N SER A 105 -13.79 -12.47 -17.84
CA SER A 105 -13.16 -12.11 -19.12
C SER A 105 -13.44 -13.08 -20.29
N PRO A 106 -13.41 -14.42 -20.10
CA PRO A 106 -13.70 -15.37 -21.16
C PRO A 106 -15.14 -15.27 -21.71
N LEU A 107 -16.10 -14.82 -20.89
CA LEU A 107 -17.49 -14.62 -21.32
C LEU A 107 -17.66 -13.46 -22.32
N ARG A 108 -16.64 -12.62 -22.47
CA ARG A 108 -16.60 -11.48 -23.39
C ARG A 108 -15.86 -11.77 -24.69
N GLU A 109 -15.39 -13.02 -24.87
CA GLU A 109 -14.57 -13.46 -26.02
C GLU A 109 -13.34 -12.58 -26.28
N ASN A 110 -12.88 -11.84 -25.25
CA ASN A 110 -11.78 -10.90 -25.36
C ASN A 110 -10.51 -11.46 -24.70
N THR A 111 -9.70 -12.15 -25.50
CA THR A 111 -8.44 -12.77 -25.06
C THR A 111 -7.46 -11.75 -24.49
N ASN A 112 -7.41 -10.53 -25.04
CA ASN A 112 -6.53 -9.47 -24.55
C ASN A 112 -6.90 -9.04 -23.12
N LEU A 113 -8.20 -8.99 -22.84
CA LEU A 113 -8.75 -8.58 -21.55
C LEU A 113 -8.55 -9.70 -20.49
N PHE A 114 -8.64 -10.97 -20.91
CA PHE A 114 -8.22 -12.10 -20.07
C PHE A 114 -6.73 -12.05 -19.71
N LEU A 115 -5.84 -11.89 -20.70
CA LEU A 115 -4.39 -11.79 -20.47
C LEU A 115 -4.04 -10.61 -19.57
N THR A 116 -4.70 -9.47 -19.77
CA THR A 116 -4.52 -8.25 -18.98
C THR A 116 -4.89 -8.45 -17.51
N THR A 117 -6.07 -9.03 -17.24
CA THR A 117 -6.50 -9.29 -15.86
C THR A 117 -5.65 -10.36 -15.19
N PHE A 118 -5.23 -11.39 -15.94
CA PHE A 118 -4.36 -12.45 -15.43
C PHE A 118 -2.95 -11.92 -15.09
N ALA A 119 -2.38 -11.06 -15.93
CA ALA A 119 -1.12 -10.37 -15.63
C ALA A 119 -1.24 -9.51 -14.37
N GLY A 120 -2.34 -8.76 -14.23
CA GLY A 120 -2.65 -7.99 -13.02
C GLY A 120 -2.72 -8.87 -11.77
N LEU A 121 -3.40 -10.03 -11.87
CA LEU A 121 -3.49 -11.01 -10.78
C LEU A 121 -2.12 -11.53 -10.37
N GLY A 122 -1.23 -11.79 -11.33
CA GLY A 122 0.17 -12.14 -11.10
C GLY A 122 0.89 -11.08 -10.25
N PHE A 123 0.82 -9.81 -10.67
CA PHE A 123 1.41 -8.71 -9.92
C PHE A 123 0.84 -8.56 -8.51
N ALA A 124 -0.48 -8.64 -8.34
CA ALA A 124 -1.13 -8.56 -7.02
C ALA A 124 -0.71 -9.73 -6.10
N THR A 125 -0.50 -10.91 -6.68
CA THR A 125 -0.02 -12.10 -5.95
C THR A 125 1.44 -11.95 -5.54
N VAL A 126 2.30 -11.42 -6.41
CA VAL A 126 3.70 -11.09 -6.07
C VAL A 126 3.74 -10.01 -4.99
N ALA A 127 2.89 -8.99 -5.06
CA ALA A 127 2.75 -8.00 -3.99
C ALA A 127 2.34 -8.66 -2.67
N ARG A 128 1.43 -9.64 -2.69
CA ARG A 128 1.04 -10.41 -1.50
C ARG A 128 2.21 -11.19 -0.92
N PHE A 129 3.04 -11.79 -1.76
CA PHE A 129 4.24 -12.49 -1.34
C PHE A 129 5.18 -11.54 -0.60
N PHE A 130 5.44 -10.35 -1.15
CA PHE A 130 6.24 -9.32 -0.48
C PHE A 130 5.63 -8.87 0.85
N TYR A 131 4.32 -8.59 0.90
CA TYR A 131 3.63 -8.20 2.13
C TYR A 131 3.67 -9.25 3.24
N LYS A 132 3.77 -10.53 2.89
CA LYS A 132 3.85 -11.65 3.85
C LYS A 132 5.29 -11.96 4.30
N SER A 133 6.31 -11.36 3.69
CA SER A 133 7.68 -11.71 4.02
C SER A 133 8.07 -11.19 5.41
N ASN A 134 8.90 -11.97 6.12
CA ASN A 134 9.46 -11.54 7.41
C ASN A 134 10.28 -10.25 7.27
N ALA A 135 10.91 -10.04 6.11
CA ALA A 135 11.65 -8.82 5.81
C ALA A 135 10.73 -7.58 5.75
N TYR A 136 9.55 -7.71 5.14
CA TYR A 136 8.57 -6.63 5.11
C TYR A 136 8.09 -6.28 6.53
N THR A 137 7.75 -7.29 7.34
CA THR A 137 7.31 -7.08 8.73
C THR A 137 8.38 -6.40 9.57
N GLY A 138 9.63 -6.85 9.46
CA GLY A 138 10.76 -6.24 10.18
C GLY A 138 10.99 -4.78 9.80
N CYS A 139 10.85 -4.43 8.51
CA CYS A 139 10.92 -3.06 8.04
C CYS A 139 9.80 -2.19 8.65
N VAL A 140 8.56 -2.68 8.68
CA VAL A 140 7.44 -1.96 9.30
C VAL A 140 7.63 -1.75 10.80
N GLU A 141 8.13 -2.76 11.51
CA GLU A 141 8.43 -2.67 12.94
C GLU A 141 9.54 -1.67 13.24
N TYR A 142 10.60 -1.66 12.41
CA TYR A 142 11.69 -0.71 12.48
C TYR A 142 11.20 0.75 12.42
N TYR A 143 10.37 1.09 11.42
CA TYR A 143 9.79 2.43 11.33
C TYR A 143 8.81 2.73 12.46
N ARG A 144 8.06 1.75 12.95
CA ARG A 144 7.18 1.95 14.12
C ARG A 144 7.97 2.31 15.38
N ALA A 145 9.12 1.67 15.59
CA ALA A 145 10.00 1.96 16.72
C ALA A 145 10.53 3.40 16.65
N ILE A 146 10.99 3.84 15.47
CA ILE A 146 11.42 5.24 15.23
C ILE A 146 10.31 6.22 15.58
N TRP A 147 9.10 6.01 15.04
CA TRP A 147 7.98 6.91 15.31
C TRP A 147 7.50 6.87 16.76
N ALA A 148 7.61 5.73 17.44
CA ALA A 148 7.31 5.62 18.86
C ALA A 148 8.30 6.43 19.71
N HIS A 149 9.59 6.35 19.40
CA HIS A 149 10.63 7.17 20.02
C HIS A 149 10.36 8.67 19.79
N GLN A 150 10.08 9.09 18.55
CA GLN A 150 9.80 10.49 18.23
C GLN A 150 8.57 11.04 18.98
N ARG A 151 7.51 10.25 19.12
CA ARG A 151 6.31 10.65 19.89
C ARG A 151 6.58 10.79 21.39
N ARG A 152 7.48 9.99 21.94
CA ARG A 152 7.90 10.09 23.35
C ARG A 152 8.81 11.29 23.61
N SER A 153 9.71 11.56 22.66
CA SER A 153 10.68 12.66 22.72
C SER A 153 10.13 14.02 22.24
N SER A 154 8.91 14.05 21.70
CA SER A 154 8.15 15.29 21.45
C SER A 154 7.04 15.45 22.50
N PRO A 155 7.34 15.74 23.78
CA PRO A 155 6.35 16.34 24.63
C PRO A 155 6.02 17.69 24.01
N SER A 156 4.73 17.96 23.81
CA SER A 156 4.24 19.30 23.59
C SER A 156 4.99 20.26 24.50
N SER A 157 5.53 21.33 23.93
CA SER A 157 5.90 22.53 24.64
C SER A 157 4.71 22.97 25.51
N THR A 158 4.66 22.47 26.74
CA THR A 158 3.94 23.11 27.83
C THR A 158 4.68 24.42 28.06
N SER A 159 4.28 25.42 27.28
CA SER A 159 4.56 26.82 27.58
C SER A 159 4.10 27.06 29.02
N PRO A 160 4.98 27.53 29.92
CA PRO A 160 4.51 28.02 31.20
C PRO A 160 3.60 29.20 30.87
N LYS A 161 2.30 29.07 31.13
CA LYS A 161 1.40 30.23 31.09
C LYS A 161 1.94 31.24 32.12
N PRO A 162 2.17 32.50 31.72
CA PRO A 162 2.52 33.56 32.65
C PRO A 162 1.39 33.81 33.65
#